data_AF-A0A2N2EL70-F1
#
_entry.id   AF-A0A2N2EL70-F1
#
_cell.length_a   1.000
_cell.length_b   1.000
_cell.length_c   1.000
_cell.angle_alpha   90.00
_cell.angle_beta   90.00
_cell.angle_gamma   90.00
#
_symmetry.space_group_name_H-M   'P 1'
#
loop_
_entity.id
_entity.type
_entity.pdbx_description
1 polymer ?
#
loop_
_entity_poly.entity_id
_entity_poly.type
_entity_poly.pdbx_seq_one_letter_code
_entity_poly.pdbx_strand_id
1 'polypeptide(L)'
;MESSKVFNITLSFTRRTAVLLLSLFFLCWHPGFIGSETLTLTTYYPAPYGGYVSILTTGRTLLARDTGTVGIGTNNPLNTVKLDINGNTRSTGQIQWGNSRGTLTTDQGGSMELGGTGTPYIDFSQNSWQDFSARIMLSQAGRLRVESDLEITRDLYVNGSIRGVCRRIPYSVGSTAFCPANHSVIGFQGDGVARVTGFLPRTWAAQQSQQGAGTVVILGEDWGGTMVCCRFN
;
A
#
# COMPACT_ATOMS: atom_id res chain seq x y z
N MET A 1 56.76 -74.69 -55.99
CA MET A 1 57.48 -73.46 -55.60
C MET A 1 57.12 -72.42 -56.65
N GLU A 2 56.12 -71.57 -56.38
CA GLU A 2 55.60 -70.60 -57.37
C GLU A 2 56.57 -69.41 -57.52
N SER A 3 56.86 -69.05 -58.77
CA SER A 3 57.72 -67.94 -59.13
C SER A 3 56.93 -66.63 -59.04
N SER A 4 57.18 -65.83 -58.01
CA SER A 4 56.64 -64.47 -57.92
C SER A 4 57.39 -63.55 -58.88
N LYS A 5 56.69 -63.02 -59.88
CA LYS A 5 57.22 -62.02 -60.79
C LYS A 5 57.26 -60.67 -60.07
N VAL A 6 58.45 -60.24 -59.65
CA VAL A 6 58.67 -58.92 -59.07
C VAL A 6 58.73 -57.90 -60.21
N PHE A 7 57.78 -56.97 -60.23
CA PHE A 7 57.74 -55.86 -61.19
C PHE A 7 58.32 -54.61 -60.52
N ASN A 8 59.54 -54.23 -60.90
CA ASN A 8 60.19 -53.03 -60.38
C ASN A 8 59.92 -51.86 -61.34
N ILE A 9 59.12 -50.89 -60.91
CA ILE A 9 58.94 -49.63 -61.64
C ILE A 9 59.88 -48.60 -61.02
N THR A 10 60.86 -48.14 -61.81
CA THR A 10 61.74 -47.04 -61.40
C THR A 10 61.27 -45.77 -62.09
N LEU A 11 60.72 -44.85 -61.30
CA LEU A 11 60.32 -43.52 -61.77
C LEU A 11 61.45 -42.53 -61.47
N SER A 12 62.02 -41.91 -62.49
CA SER A 12 63.00 -40.84 -62.36
C SER A 12 62.36 -39.51 -62.72
N PHE A 13 62.41 -38.56 -61.79
CA PHE A 13 61.87 -37.22 -61.99
C PHE A 13 63.01 -36.20 -61.98
N THR A 14 62.94 -35.23 -62.89
CA THR A 14 63.80 -34.05 -62.80
C THR A 14 63.31 -33.14 -61.69
N ARG A 15 64.18 -32.31 -61.11
CA ARG A 15 63.82 -31.36 -60.05
C ARG A 15 62.60 -30.49 -60.44
N ARG A 16 62.49 -30.09 -61.71
CA ARG A 16 61.37 -29.27 -62.21
C ARG A 16 60.06 -30.05 -62.23
N THR A 17 60.07 -31.30 -62.71
CA THR A 17 58.87 -32.15 -62.72
C THR A 17 58.46 -32.60 -61.31
N ALA A 18 59.40 -32.83 -60.41
CA ALA A 18 59.11 -33.13 -59.01
C ALA A 18 58.38 -31.97 -58.30
N VAL A 19 58.83 -30.73 -58.53
CA VAL A 19 58.17 -29.53 -57.98
C VAL A 19 56.76 -29.38 -58.53
N LEU A 20 56.56 -29.55 -59.85
CA LEU A 20 55.23 -29.45 -60.46
C LEU A 20 54.27 -30.52 -59.94
N LEU A 21 54.73 -31.77 -59.80
CA LEU A 21 53.92 -32.85 -59.25
C LEU A 21 53.57 -32.62 -57.78
N LEU A 22 54.50 -32.08 -57.00
CA LEU A 22 54.27 -31.73 -55.60
C LEU A 22 53.25 -30.59 -55.48
N SER A 23 53.37 -29.55 -56.31
CA SER A 23 52.39 -28.46 -56.37
C SER A 23 51.01 -28.96 -56.78
N LEU A 24 50.93 -29.83 -57.79
CA LEU A 24 49.68 -30.42 -58.25
C LEU A 24 49.03 -31.28 -57.17
N PHE A 25 49.85 -32.06 -56.44
CA PHE A 25 49.40 -32.87 -55.32
C PHE A 25 48.79 -32.01 -54.21
N PHE A 26 49.42 -30.91 -53.80
CA PHE A 26 48.86 -30.01 -52.78
C PHE A 26 47.66 -29.19 -53.28
N LEU A 27 47.49 -29.00 -54.59
CA LEU A 27 46.31 -28.35 -55.17
C LEU A 27 45.11 -29.30 -55.30
N CYS A 28 45.36 -30.57 -55.65
CA CYS A 28 44.31 -31.57 -55.82
C CYS A 28 43.96 -32.29 -54.52
N TRP A 29 44.89 -32.34 -53.55
CA TRP A 29 44.63 -32.88 -52.23
C TRP A 29 44.32 -31.74 -51.26
N HIS A 30 43.03 -31.49 -51.04
CA HIS A 30 42.58 -30.73 -49.88
C HIS A 30 42.52 -31.69 -48.68
N PRO A 31 43.17 -31.42 -47.54
CA PRO A 31 42.87 -32.17 -46.33
C PRO A 31 41.37 -31.98 -46.05
N GLY A 32 40.60 -33.08 -46.00
CA GLY A 32 39.23 -33.03 -45.47
C GLY A 32 39.25 -32.46 -44.06
N PHE A 33 38.12 -31.90 -43.59
CA PHE A 33 37.96 -31.30 -42.25
C PHE A 33 38.75 -32.09 -41.19
N ILE A 34 39.92 -31.57 -40.81
CA ILE A 34 40.69 -32.10 -39.68
C ILE A 34 39.94 -31.58 -38.47
N GLY A 35 39.13 -32.48 -37.88
CA GLY A 35 38.21 -32.28 -36.77
C GLY A 35 38.25 -30.90 -36.12
N SER A 36 37.24 -30.08 -36.42
CA SER A 36 36.78 -29.11 -35.43
C SER A 36 36.22 -29.94 -34.28
N GLU A 37 37.08 -30.25 -33.30
CA GLU A 37 36.63 -30.77 -32.03
C GLU A 37 35.71 -29.70 -31.43
N THR A 38 34.41 -30.00 -31.36
CA THR A 38 33.48 -29.17 -30.61
C THR A 38 33.86 -29.29 -29.15
N LEU A 39 34.78 -28.45 -28.69
CA LEU A 39 35.16 -28.36 -27.28
C LEU A 39 33.94 -27.85 -26.51
N THR A 40 33.09 -28.79 -26.10
CA THR A 40 31.93 -28.50 -25.27
C THR A 40 32.46 -28.37 -23.85
N LEU A 41 32.86 -27.16 -23.48
CA LEU A 41 33.30 -26.85 -22.12
C LEU A 41 32.07 -26.87 -21.19
N THR A 42 31.74 -28.04 -20.65
CA THR A 42 30.74 -28.12 -19.57
C THR A 42 31.43 -27.76 -18.25
N THR A 43 31.34 -26.50 -17.83
CA THR A 43 31.71 -26.13 -16.47
C THR A 43 30.65 -26.68 -15.52
N TYR A 44 30.83 -27.93 -15.09
CA TYR A 44 30.08 -28.51 -14.00
C TYR A 44 30.62 -27.93 -12.70
N TYR A 45 30.03 -26.83 -12.23
CA TYR A 45 30.11 -26.45 -10.83
C TYR A 45 29.01 -27.22 -10.12
N PRO A 46 29.30 -28.35 -9.44
CA PRO A 46 28.40 -28.81 -8.42
C PRO A 46 28.52 -27.76 -7.31
N ALA A 47 27.67 -26.72 -7.34
CA ALA A 47 27.30 -26.11 -6.08
C ALA A 47 26.73 -27.29 -5.29
N PRO A 48 27.43 -27.77 -4.24
CA PRO A 48 26.94 -28.92 -3.51
C PRO A 48 25.54 -28.55 -3.05
N TYR A 49 24.59 -29.42 -3.37
CA TYR A 49 23.27 -29.40 -2.77
C TYR A 49 23.49 -29.34 -1.25
N GLY A 50 23.43 -28.14 -0.67
CA GLY A 50 23.71 -27.93 0.74
C GLY A 50 24.53 -26.68 1.05
N GLY A 51 23.82 -25.60 1.38
CA GLY A 51 24.26 -24.74 2.47
C GLY A 51 25.12 -23.53 2.12
N TYR A 52 24.70 -22.69 1.16
CA TYR A 52 25.09 -21.28 1.29
C TYR A 52 24.34 -20.70 2.49
N VAL A 53 25.01 -20.67 3.65
CA VAL A 53 24.50 -20.05 4.89
C VAL A 53 24.36 -18.53 4.71
N SER A 54 25.06 -17.94 3.73
CA SER A 54 24.98 -16.53 3.39
C SER A 54 25.15 -16.32 1.88
N ILE A 55 24.34 -15.45 1.31
CA ILE A 55 24.51 -14.92 -0.05
C ILE A 55 25.02 -13.49 0.11
N LEU A 56 26.28 -13.26 -0.26
CA LEU A 56 26.86 -11.92 -0.33
C LEU A 56 26.73 -11.44 -1.77
N THR A 57 26.01 -10.35 -1.96
CA THR A 57 25.76 -9.71 -3.25
C THR A 57 26.00 -8.22 -3.13
N THR A 58 26.71 -7.65 -4.08
CA THR A 58 26.97 -6.21 -4.18
C THR A 58 26.14 -5.55 -5.29
N GLY A 59 25.36 -6.34 -6.02
CA GLY A 59 24.58 -5.92 -7.18
C GLY A 59 23.10 -6.29 -7.07
N ARG A 60 22.44 -6.41 -8.22
CA ARG A 60 21.02 -6.76 -8.28
C ARG A 60 20.81 -8.23 -7.91
N THR A 61 20.13 -8.49 -6.81
CA THR A 61 19.63 -9.82 -6.45
C THR A 61 18.20 -9.97 -6.92
N LEU A 62 17.94 -10.95 -7.78
CA LEU A 62 16.59 -11.31 -8.22
C LEU A 62 16.20 -12.61 -7.55
N LEU A 63 15.16 -12.56 -6.72
CA LEU A 63 14.57 -13.74 -6.07
C LEU A 63 13.21 -14.03 -6.73
N ALA A 64 12.92 -15.32 -6.97
CA ALA A 64 11.66 -15.81 -7.58
C ALA A 64 11.26 -15.11 -8.90
N ARG A 65 12.16 -15.09 -9.89
CA ARG A 65 12.03 -14.35 -11.16
C ARG A 65 10.86 -14.81 -12.04
N ASP A 66 10.68 -16.11 -12.23
CA ASP A 66 9.74 -16.65 -13.23
C ASP A 66 8.46 -17.15 -12.56
N THR A 67 8.59 -18.08 -11.61
CA THR A 67 7.48 -18.66 -10.84
C THR A 67 7.91 -18.89 -9.39
N GLY A 68 6.94 -19.15 -8.51
CA GLY A 68 7.17 -19.37 -7.08
C GLY A 68 7.07 -18.11 -6.21
N THR A 69 7.42 -18.29 -4.95
CA THR A 69 7.25 -17.35 -3.85
C THR A 69 8.53 -17.32 -3.00
N VAL A 70 8.86 -16.17 -2.43
CA VAL A 70 9.99 -16.03 -1.50
C VAL A 70 9.45 -16.10 -0.08
N GLY A 71 9.86 -17.13 0.66
CA GLY A 71 9.58 -17.24 2.10
C GLY A 71 10.77 -16.76 2.92
N ILE A 72 10.55 -15.85 3.86
CA ILE A 72 11.53 -15.44 4.88
C ILE A 72 10.97 -15.84 6.24
N GLY A 73 11.67 -16.71 6.98
CA GLY A 73 11.19 -17.22 8.27
C GLY A 73 10.06 -18.27 8.17
N THR A 74 9.80 -18.80 6.97
CA THR A 74 8.79 -19.84 6.73
C THR A 74 9.31 -20.88 5.73
N ASN A 75 8.92 -22.14 5.94
CA ASN A 75 9.19 -23.24 5.00
C ASN A 75 8.03 -23.46 4.01
N ASN A 76 6.87 -22.86 4.28
CA ASN A 76 5.65 -23.01 3.49
C ASN A 76 5.09 -21.61 3.16
N PRO A 77 5.78 -20.84 2.30
CA PRO A 77 5.27 -19.54 1.88
C PRO A 77 3.92 -19.70 1.17
N LEU A 78 2.99 -18.78 1.44
CA LEU A 78 1.66 -18.81 0.82
C LEU A 78 1.75 -18.71 -0.70
N ASN A 79 1.01 -19.57 -1.42
CA ASN A 79 1.00 -19.59 -2.89
C ASN A 79 0.24 -18.42 -3.53
N THR A 80 -0.39 -17.55 -2.73
CA THR A 80 -1.15 -16.38 -3.15
C THR A 80 -0.34 -15.08 -3.16
N VAL A 81 0.89 -15.09 -2.62
CA VAL A 81 1.74 -13.90 -2.51
C VAL A 81 3.13 -14.16 -3.08
N LYS A 82 3.83 -13.12 -3.53
CA LYS A 82 5.19 -13.27 -4.07
C LYS A 82 6.29 -13.24 -3.01
N LEU A 83 6.04 -12.53 -1.90
CA LEU A 83 6.95 -12.42 -0.77
C LEU A 83 6.12 -12.65 0.51
N ASP A 84 6.51 -13.66 1.28
CA ASP A 84 5.90 -14.02 2.55
C ASP A 84 6.96 -13.93 3.65
N ILE A 85 6.77 -13.03 4.60
CA ILE A 85 7.70 -12.79 5.71
C ILE A 85 7.00 -13.19 7.00
N ASN A 86 7.39 -14.33 7.56
CA ASN A 86 6.95 -14.77 8.88
C ASN A 86 7.89 -14.17 9.94
N GLY A 87 7.61 -12.92 10.32
CA GLY A 87 8.38 -12.17 11.32
C GLY A 87 8.35 -10.66 11.07
N ASN A 88 9.30 -9.96 11.70
CA ASN A 88 9.42 -8.51 11.55
C ASN A 88 10.13 -8.14 10.25
N THR A 89 9.63 -7.12 9.56
CA THR A 89 10.30 -6.50 8.41
C THR A 89 10.83 -5.13 8.81
N ARG A 90 12.14 -4.89 8.64
CA ARG A 90 12.75 -3.56 8.82
C ARG A 90 13.15 -3.02 7.45
N SER A 91 12.51 -1.95 7.02
CA SER A 91 12.97 -1.14 5.88
C SER A 91 13.64 0.12 6.40
N THR A 92 14.84 0.41 5.92
CA THR A 92 15.54 1.70 6.16
C THR A 92 15.22 2.75 5.09
N GLY A 93 14.50 2.35 4.04
CA GLY A 93 14.00 3.22 2.99
C GLY A 93 12.48 3.15 2.86
N GLN A 94 11.96 3.68 1.75
CA GLN A 94 10.53 3.71 1.49
C GLN A 94 9.98 2.31 1.15
N ILE A 95 8.79 1.98 1.66
CA ILE A 95 7.97 0.88 1.16
C ILE A 95 6.92 1.49 0.26
N GLN A 96 6.80 1.00 -0.98
CA GLN A 96 5.85 1.52 -1.98
C GLN A 96 4.94 0.39 -2.47
N TRP A 97 3.66 0.70 -2.69
CA TRP A 97 2.69 -0.20 -3.32
C TRP A 97 1.85 0.54 -4.37
N GLY A 98 1.41 -0.19 -5.39
CA GLY A 98 0.64 0.36 -6.51
C GLY A 98 1.44 1.33 -7.38
N ASN A 99 0.77 2.33 -7.95
CA ASN A 99 1.31 3.21 -9.00
C ASN A 99 2.08 4.42 -8.41
N SER A 100 2.95 4.18 -7.43
CA SER A 100 3.85 5.18 -6.81
C SER A 100 3.26 6.17 -5.78
N ARG A 101 1.96 6.11 -5.47
CA ARG A 101 1.33 7.00 -4.45
C ARG A 101 1.06 6.33 -3.10
N GLY A 102 0.99 5.00 -3.06
CA GLY A 102 0.91 4.27 -1.80
C GLY A 102 2.33 4.10 -1.27
N THR A 103 2.72 4.87 -0.25
CA THR A 103 4.06 4.75 0.29
C THR A 103 4.13 4.99 1.80
N LEU A 104 4.87 4.12 2.49
CA LEU A 104 5.43 4.41 3.81
C LEU A 104 6.81 5.00 3.59
N THR A 105 6.96 6.29 3.87
CA THR A 105 8.21 6.99 3.60
C THR A 105 8.98 7.26 4.87
N THR A 106 10.29 7.48 4.73
CA THR A 106 11.15 7.99 5.79
C THR A 106 11.22 9.53 5.74
N ASP A 107 10.18 10.20 5.23
CA ASP A 107 10.12 11.67 5.22
C ASP A 107 10.02 12.22 6.66
N GLN A 108 9.74 13.53 6.79
CA GLN A 108 9.79 14.33 8.02
C GLN A 108 8.87 13.80 9.16
N GLY A 109 9.20 12.65 9.74
CA GLY A 109 8.48 12.01 10.84
C GLY A 109 7.93 10.60 10.56
N GLY A 110 8.14 10.02 9.38
CA GLY A 110 7.60 8.71 9.02
C GLY A 110 6.14 8.78 8.59
N SER A 111 5.87 9.45 7.46
CA SER A 111 4.52 9.56 6.93
C SER A 111 4.01 8.26 6.30
N MET A 112 2.69 8.08 6.37
CA MET A 112 1.94 7.11 5.58
C MET A 112 1.16 7.90 4.52
N GLU A 113 1.55 7.77 3.26
CA GLU A 113 0.79 8.32 2.14
C GLU A 113 -0.08 7.23 1.52
N LEU A 114 -1.39 7.49 1.50
CA LEU A 114 -2.38 6.64 0.87
C LEU A 114 -2.87 7.31 -0.41
N GLY A 115 -2.49 6.78 -1.55
CA GLY A 115 -2.95 7.27 -2.84
C GLY A 115 -2.91 6.21 -3.94
N GLY A 116 -3.39 6.58 -5.12
CA GLY A 116 -3.50 5.68 -6.27
C GLY A 116 -4.70 6.04 -7.13
N THR A 117 -5.18 5.07 -7.93
CA THR A 117 -6.48 5.17 -8.60
C THR A 117 -7.59 4.81 -7.60
N GLY A 118 -8.60 5.66 -7.44
CA GLY A 118 -9.72 5.45 -6.51
C GLY A 118 -9.63 6.30 -5.24
N THR A 119 -10.48 5.98 -4.27
CA THR A 119 -10.57 6.70 -2.99
C THR A 119 -9.69 6.01 -1.94
N PRO A 120 -8.64 6.66 -1.41
CA PRO A 120 -7.81 6.05 -0.37
C PRO A 120 -8.55 6.00 0.98
N TYR A 121 -8.35 4.91 1.71
CA TYR A 121 -8.96 4.67 3.02
C TYR A 121 -8.08 3.81 3.94
N ILE A 122 -8.33 3.91 5.25
CA ILE A 122 -7.88 2.98 6.29
C ILE A 122 -9.13 2.34 6.89
N ASP A 123 -9.18 1.01 6.83
CA ASP A 123 -10.29 0.22 7.36
C ASP A 123 -9.92 -0.45 8.68
N PHE A 124 -10.89 -0.45 9.58
CA PHE A 124 -10.84 -1.17 10.84
C PHE A 124 -12.02 -2.14 10.82
N SER A 125 -11.75 -3.44 10.82
CA SER A 125 -12.78 -4.48 10.85
C SER A 125 -12.65 -5.33 12.11
N GLN A 126 -13.78 -5.66 12.74
CA GLN A 126 -13.83 -6.53 13.91
C GLN A 126 -14.00 -8.01 13.55
N ASN A 127 -14.26 -8.33 12.28
CA ASN A 127 -14.48 -9.69 11.82
C ASN A 127 -14.12 -9.86 10.33
N SER A 128 -14.06 -11.09 9.85
CA SER A 128 -13.66 -11.41 8.47
C SER A 128 -14.81 -11.35 7.44
N TRP A 129 -16.03 -11.01 7.86
CA TRP A 129 -17.23 -11.07 7.01
C TRP A 129 -17.68 -9.70 6.52
N GLN A 130 -17.19 -8.64 7.16
CA GLN A 130 -17.44 -7.25 6.82
C GLN A 130 -16.16 -6.61 6.29
N ASP A 131 -16.31 -5.77 5.27
CA ASP A 131 -15.22 -4.97 4.70
C ASP A 131 -14.59 -4.08 5.79
N PHE A 132 -15.43 -3.36 6.55
CA PHE A 132 -15.01 -2.53 7.67
C PHE A 132 -16.13 -2.34 8.71
N SER A 133 -15.72 -2.07 9.95
CA SER A 133 -16.55 -1.60 11.07
C SER A 133 -16.39 -0.08 11.29
N ALA A 134 -15.21 0.47 10.97
CA ALA A 134 -14.95 1.91 10.91
C ALA A 134 -13.95 2.22 9.79
N ARG A 135 -14.04 3.41 9.20
CA ARG A 135 -13.20 3.82 8.06
C ARG A 135 -12.79 5.28 8.16
N ILE A 136 -11.52 5.56 7.85
CA ILE A 136 -11.01 6.92 7.62
C ILE A 136 -10.66 7.04 6.15
N MET A 137 -11.26 8.00 5.42
CA MET A 137 -11.12 8.07 3.97
C MET A 137 -11.07 9.50 3.42
N LEU A 138 -10.39 9.68 2.30
CA LEU A 138 -10.46 10.92 1.53
C LEU A 138 -11.66 10.88 0.57
N SER A 139 -12.86 11.11 1.11
CA SER A 139 -14.11 10.99 0.35
C SER A 139 -14.16 11.84 -0.93
N GLN A 140 -13.49 13.00 -0.93
CA GLN A 140 -13.34 13.94 -2.04
C GLN A 140 -12.03 14.72 -1.85
N ALA A 141 -11.58 15.44 -2.89
CA ALA A 141 -10.43 16.33 -2.78
C ALA A 141 -10.60 17.31 -1.60
N GLY A 142 -9.66 17.27 -0.66
CA GLY A 142 -9.68 18.12 0.55
C GLY A 142 -10.71 17.73 1.61
N ARG A 143 -11.39 16.58 1.50
CA ARG A 143 -12.41 16.15 2.46
C ARG A 143 -12.09 14.80 3.09
N LEU A 144 -11.54 14.84 4.29
CA LEU A 144 -11.44 13.68 5.18
C LEU A 144 -12.84 13.33 5.72
N ARG A 145 -13.17 12.04 5.70
CA ARG A 145 -14.41 11.48 6.24
C ARG A 145 -14.06 10.33 7.18
N VAL A 146 -14.68 10.33 8.35
CA VAL A 146 -14.75 9.17 9.24
C VAL A 146 -16.13 8.55 9.06
N GLU A 147 -16.17 7.25 8.77
CA GLU A 147 -17.41 6.46 8.80
C GLU A 147 -17.43 5.64 10.09
N SER A 148 -18.48 5.82 10.89
CA SER A 148 -18.62 5.46 12.32
C SER A 148 -18.36 6.66 13.25
N ASP A 149 -18.24 6.40 14.55
CA ASP A 149 -18.09 7.41 15.60
C ASP A 149 -16.62 7.86 15.74
N LEU A 150 -16.42 9.14 16.07
CA LEU A 150 -15.11 9.73 16.37
C LEU A 150 -15.07 10.10 17.85
N GLU A 151 -14.39 9.28 18.65
CA GLU A 151 -14.12 9.57 20.06
C GLU A 151 -12.79 10.32 20.21
N ILE A 152 -12.79 11.44 20.93
CA ILE A 152 -11.61 12.27 21.18
C ILE A 152 -11.43 12.37 22.70
N THR A 153 -10.38 11.74 23.22
CA THR A 153 -10.11 11.68 24.67
C THR A 153 -9.60 13.01 25.25
N ARG A 154 -9.08 13.90 24.40
CA ARG A 154 -8.53 15.21 24.80
C ARG A 154 -9.15 16.31 23.96
N ASP A 155 -8.33 17.21 23.43
CA ASP A 155 -8.80 18.40 22.74
C ASP A 155 -9.06 18.12 21.27
N LEU A 156 -10.19 18.64 20.77
CA LEU A 156 -10.45 18.82 19.35
C LEU A 156 -10.16 20.28 18.98
N TYR A 157 -9.08 20.53 18.23
CA TYR A 157 -8.78 21.85 17.69
C TYR A 157 -9.41 22.02 16.31
N VAL A 158 -10.32 22.98 16.16
CA VAL A 158 -10.98 23.28 14.89
C VAL A 158 -10.58 24.68 14.42
N ASN A 159 -9.80 24.74 13.34
CA ASN A 159 -9.52 25.99 12.63
C ASN A 159 -10.58 26.20 11.53
N GLY A 160 -11.75 26.70 11.92
CA GLY A 160 -12.88 26.91 11.03
C GLY A 160 -14.23 26.72 11.72
N SER A 161 -15.28 26.50 10.91
CA SER A 161 -16.63 26.29 11.41
C SER A 161 -16.98 24.81 11.55
N ILE A 162 -17.50 24.40 12.70
CA ILE A 162 -18.23 23.14 12.84
C ILE A 162 -19.63 23.33 12.23
N ARG A 163 -19.91 22.65 11.12
CA ARG A 163 -21.19 22.77 10.38
C ARG A 163 -22.08 21.56 10.60
N GLY A 164 -23.39 21.75 10.48
CA GLY A 164 -24.37 20.65 10.56
C GLY A 164 -24.57 20.07 11.96
N VAL A 165 -23.87 20.59 12.97
CA VAL A 165 -24.00 20.17 14.38
C VAL A 165 -25.09 20.95 15.09
N CYS A 166 -25.28 22.22 14.72
CA CYS A 166 -26.19 23.13 15.38
C CYS A 166 -27.26 23.64 14.43
N ARG A 167 -28.46 23.89 14.96
CA ARG A 167 -29.57 24.54 14.26
C ARG A 167 -30.27 25.54 15.18
N ARG A 168 -30.81 26.60 14.58
CA ARG A 168 -31.61 27.60 15.29
C ARG A 168 -33.09 27.21 15.21
N ILE A 169 -33.77 27.22 16.34
CA ILE A 169 -35.20 26.94 16.43
C ILE A 169 -35.91 28.15 17.01
N PRO A 170 -36.89 28.73 16.30
CA PRO A 170 -37.63 29.86 16.81
C PRO A 170 -38.49 29.46 18.01
N TYR A 171 -38.67 30.38 18.96
CA TYR A 171 -39.64 30.27 20.03
C TYR A 171 -40.41 31.59 20.19
N SER A 172 -41.59 31.51 20.80
CA SER A 172 -42.41 32.68 21.17
C SER A 172 -43.03 32.49 22.56
N VAL A 173 -43.39 33.59 23.22
CA VAL A 173 -44.11 33.56 24.49
C VAL A 173 -45.45 32.83 24.31
N GLY A 174 -45.78 31.99 25.30
CA GLY A 174 -46.98 31.16 25.30
C GLY A 174 -46.87 29.88 24.46
N SER A 175 -45.75 29.66 23.76
CA SER A 175 -45.48 28.43 23.02
C SER A 175 -44.27 27.69 23.60
N THR A 176 -44.38 26.37 23.78
CA THR A 176 -43.24 25.55 24.16
C THR A 176 -42.46 25.17 22.90
N ALA A 177 -41.17 25.50 22.86
CA ALA A 177 -40.27 25.09 21.79
C ALA A 177 -39.34 23.98 22.28
N PHE A 178 -39.11 22.97 21.44
CA PHE A 178 -38.26 21.82 21.76
C PHE A 178 -37.12 21.66 20.75
N CYS A 179 -35.95 21.29 21.24
CA CYS A 179 -34.92 20.75 20.36
C CYS A 179 -35.41 19.41 19.75
N PRO A 180 -35.00 19.09 18.52
CA PRO A 180 -35.27 17.75 17.97
C PRO A 180 -34.59 16.67 18.82
N ALA A 181 -34.97 15.42 18.59
CA ALA A 181 -34.30 14.27 19.17
C ALA A 181 -32.77 14.36 18.97
N ASN A 182 -32.02 13.93 19.99
CA ASN A 182 -30.55 13.93 20.01
C ASN A 182 -29.90 15.32 19.85
N HIS A 183 -30.59 16.39 20.23
CA HIS A 183 -30.01 17.73 20.34
C HIS A 183 -30.26 18.30 21.73
N SER A 184 -29.28 19.06 22.21
CA SER A 184 -29.33 19.80 23.46
C SER A 184 -29.36 21.31 23.18
N VAL A 185 -30.09 22.06 24.00
CA VAL A 185 -30.04 23.52 23.95
C VAL A 185 -28.68 23.97 24.49
N ILE A 186 -27.94 24.75 23.71
CA ILE A 186 -26.63 25.30 24.14
C ILE A 186 -26.66 26.82 24.34
N GLY A 187 -27.74 27.48 23.94
CA GLY A 187 -27.87 28.92 24.07
C GLY A 187 -29.17 29.46 23.52
N PHE A 188 -29.46 30.71 23.86
CA PHE A 188 -30.61 31.46 23.39
C PHE A 188 -30.12 32.78 22.80
N GLN A 189 -30.77 33.20 21.73
CA GLN A 189 -30.64 34.53 21.15
C GLN A 189 -32.03 35.15 21.15
N GLY A 190 -32.26 36.04 22.10
CA GLY A 190 -33.49 36.83 22.21
C GLY A 190 -33.75 37.71 21.00
N ASP A 191 -34.94 38.31 20.96
CA ASP A 191 -35.33 39.29 19.93
C ASP A 191 -34.54 40.62 20.00
N GLY A 192 -33.65 40.74 20.99
CA GLY A 192 -32.71 41.85 21.14
C GLY A 192 -33.29 43.03 21.92
N VAL A 193 -34.47 42.88 22.54
CA VAL A 193 -35.07 43.94 23.35
C VAL A 193 -35.07 43.56 24.83
N ALA A 194 -33.98 43.89 25.53
CA ALA A 194 -33.88 43.73 26.99
C ALA A 194 -34.92 44.62 27.68
N ARG A 195 -35.96 44.01 28.30
CA ARG A 195 -37.09 44.75 28.89
C ARG A 195 -37.28 44.56 30.39
N VAL A 196 -36.51 43.69 31.06
CA VAL A 196 -36.44 43.58 32.54
C VAL A 196 -35.04 43.07 32.96
N THR A 197 -34.57 43.50 34.14
CA THR A 197 -33.33 43.01 34.79
C THR A 197 -33.63 41.94 35.85
N GLY A 198 -33.21 40.69 35.61
CA GLY A 198 -33.00 39.71 36.68
C GLY A 198 -33.11 38.25 36.22
N PHE A 199 -31.97 37.61 35.90
CA PHE A 199 -31.93 36.17 35.64
C PHE A 199 -30.78 35.49 36.39
N LEU A 200 -31.12 34.43 37.12
CA LEU A 200 -30.17 33.42 37.60
C LEU A 200 -30.49 32.11 36.87
N PRO A 201 -29.57 31.55 36.07
CA PRO A 201 -29.75 30.22 35.52
C PRO A 201 -29.79 29.22 36.67
N ARG A 202 -30.94 28.55 36.83
CA ARG A 202 -31.08 27.42 37.76
C ARG A 202 -30.08 26.35 37.30
N THR A 203 -29.15 26.07 38.19
CA THR A 203 -27.88 25.39 37.93
C THR A 203 -28.03 24.02 37.29
N TRP A 204 -27.00 23.70 36.49
CA TRP A 204 -26.54 22.43 35.89
C TRP A 204 -26.75 21.12 36.67
N ALA A 205 -27.20 21.15 37.93
CA ALA A 205 -27.33 19.96 38.79
C ALA A 205 -28.76 19.41 38.95
N ALA A 206 -29.78 20.01 38.36
CA ALA A 206 -31.12 19.42 38.38
C ALA A 206 -31.28 18.40 37.25
N GLN A 207 -30.93 17.14 37.55
CA GLN A 207 -31.56 15.99 36.92
C GLN A 207 -33.07 16.24 36.78
N GLN A 208 -33.55 16.41 35.55
CA GLN A 208 -34.89 15.98 35.19
C GLN A 208 -34.79 15.02 34.01
N SER A 209 -34.27 13.84 34.33
CA SER A 209 -35.00 12.64 33.99
C SER A 209 -36.40 12.80 34.57
N GLN A 210 -37.38 13.15 33.74
CA GLN A 210 -38.65 12.43 33.64
C GLN A 210 -39.21 12.66 32.24
N GLN A 211 -39.00 11.66 31.37
CA GLN A 211 -40.02 11.18 30.43
C GLN A 211 -40.72 12.27 29.60
N GLY A 212 -40.06 12.74 28.54
CA GLY A 212 -40.68 13.61 27.51
C GLY A 212 -39.74 14.72 27.04
N ALA A 213 -38.86 14.39 26.09
CA ALA A 213 -37.88 15.25 25.40
C ALA A 213 -38.03 16.78 25.57
N GLY A 214 -37.14 17.40 26.36
CA GLY A 214 -36.85 18.83 26.30
C GLY A 214 -36.50 19.46 27.64
N THR A 215 -35.37 20.17 27.71
CA THR A 215 -35.09 21.11 28.79
C THR A 215 -36.04 22.30 28.63
N VAL A 216 -37.06 22.41 29.48
CA VAL A 216 -37.95 23.58 29.52
C VAL A 216 -37.20 24.70 30.23
N VAL A 217 -36.83 25.74 29.49
CA VAL A 217 -36.37 27.00 30.06
C VAL A 217 -37.51 28.00 29.95
N ILE A 218 -38.06 28.42 31.08
CA ILE A 218 -39.05 29.51 31.13
C ILE A 218 -38.27 30.81 30.93
N LEU A 219 -38.28 31.30 29.69
CA LEU A 219 -37.67 32.57 29.34
C LEU A 219 -38.63 33.69 29.79
N GLY A 220 -38.33 34.32 30.91
CA GLY A 220 -39.10 35.46 31.43
C GLY A 220 -38.82 36.79 30.74
N GLU A 221 -37.93 36.80 29.73
CA GLU A 221 -37.24 38.03 29.31
C GLU A 221 -37.42 38.39 27.82
N ASP A 222 -37.85 37.46 26.96
CA ASP A 222 -38.02 37.70 25.52
C ASP A 222 -39.39 37.21 25.04
N TRP A 223 -40.09 38.05 24.26
CA TRP A 223 -41.39 37.68 23.67
C TRP A 223 -41.27 36.66 22.53
N GLY A 224 -40.05 36.50 22.03
CA GLY A 224 -39.64 35.46 21.11
C GLY A 224 -38.15 35.53 20.85
N GLY A 225 -37.64 34.57 20.10
CA GLY A 225 -36.22 34.51 19.79
C GLY A 225 -35.87 33.21 19.10
N THR A 226 -34.59 32.86 19.15
CA THR A 226 -34.10 31.57 18.66
C THR A 226 -33.32 30.85 19.74
N MET A 227 -33.66 29.58 19.98
CA MET A 227 -32.80 28.68 20.72
C MET A 227 -31.81 28.01 19.77
N VAL A 228 -30.58 27.82 20.23
CA VAL A 228 -29.54 27.10 19.51
C VAL A 228 -29.52 25.67 20.01
N CYS A 229 -29.97 24.74 19.17
CA CYS A 229 -29.98 23.31 19.44
C CYS A 229 -28.80 22.64 18.74
N CYS A 230 -27.94 21.95 19.47
CA CYS A 230 -26.79 21.26 18.89
C CYS A 230 -26.75 19.78 19.26
N ARG A 231 -26.23 18.96 18.36
CA ARG A 231 -26.00 17.53 18.54
C ARG A 231 -24.57 17.28 19.03
N PHE A 232 -24.40 17.24 20.34
CA PHE A 232 -23.19 16.75 21.01
C PHE A 232 -23.63 15.55 21.85
N ASN A 233 -23.49 14.35 21.30
CA ASN A 233 -23.77 13.08 21.99
C ASN A 233 -22.47 12.32 22.18
#